data_AF-A0A7C1RIL1-F1
#
_entry.id   AF-A0A7C1RIL1-F1
#
_cell.length_a   1.000
_cell.length_b   1.000
_cell.length_c   1.000
_cell.angle_alpha   90.00
_cell.angle_beta   90.00
_cell.angle_gamma   90.00
#
_symmetry.space_group_name_H-M   'P 1'
#
loop_
_entity.id
_entity.type
_entity.pdbx_description
1 polymer ?
#
loop_
_entity_poly.entity_id
_entity_poly.type
_entity_poly.pdbx_seq_one_letter_code
_entity_poly.pdbx_strand_id
1 'polypeptide(L)'
;MCKQNLRFPRLGILCIISPKLVSVGRHPNIDLSINCKIQDVSGEAGNFTVKVLKKSLFINPDTCTGCGVCGIYCPVEAIDTFNEGLAKYAATSVKYPQAVPLVFAINKEYCIGCGICAGVCKAKAVEYDREDEEVDLNVGAIVLAPGFDEYVPVEANKYGYGKYKNVVTSIEFERILSASGPFAGRVLRPSDGDIPEKVAFLQCVGSRDYTGEGQPYCSSVCCMYTAKEAVIAHEHQHQVKPTIFSMDIRAYGKDFDKYIIRAQEQYGIRYVRSRISSVTEVPDTQDLRLHYETEDGKIVEEIFNMVVLSVGLNPPADAEFLAEKFGIELNEYKFAKTDVFNPVQTTKPGIFACGAFTQPKDIPETVTQASAASGCVNELLYEKRGTLITEKTLPPEIFVAGQPPRIGVFICHCGINIAGYVDVAEVARYTATLPNVVMADRNLYTCSADTQGIIKEKIEEYHLNRVIVASCTPRTHEPLFQETIREAGLNRYLFQMANIRDQCSWVHMNDWEAATQKSKDLVRMAVNKARLIGPIERIKLSVTKNALVIGGGISGMTAALNFANQGFETHLVEREGELGGFVNHIYNTLEGGNVQVYLKDLIEKVKSNK
;
A
#
# COMPACT_ATOMS: atom_id res chain seq x y z
N MET A 1 -2.58 -0.95 5.14
CA MET A 1 -2.23 -0.25 3.88
C MET A 1 -3.24 -0.48 2.75
N CYS A 2 -3.58 -1.72 2.37
CA CYS A 2 -4.48 -1.97 1.21
C CYS A 2 -5.92 -1.46 1.38
N LYS A 3 -6.37 -1.21 2.61
CA LYS A 3 -7.66 -0.56 2.91
C LYS A 3 -7.70 0.91 2.48
N GLN A 4 -6.54 1.58 2.41
CA GLN A 4 -6.45 3.00 2.03
C GLN A 4 -6.68 3.19 0.53
N ASN A 5 -7.39 4.26 0.18
CA ASN A 5 -7.69 4.65 -1.20
C ASN A 5 -6.50 5.43 -1.81
N LEU A 6 -5.95 6.39 -1.07
CA LEU A 6 -4.89 7.29 -1.53
C LEU A 6 -3.84 7.52 -0.42
N ARG A 7 -2.63 7.96 -0.79
CA ARG A 7 -1.57 8.35 0.16
C ARG A 7 -1.35 9.87 0.12
N PHE A 8 -0.83 10.43 1.20
CA PHE A 8 -0.28 11.79 1.25
C PHE A 8 1.23 11.76 0.97
N PRO A 9 1.86 12.85 0.46
CA PRO A 9 1.27 14.05 -0.14
C PRO A 9 0.97 13.87 -1.65
N ARG A 10 1.21 12.66 -2.20
CA ARG A 10 0.96 12.32 -3.62
C ARG A 10 -0.11 11.24 -3.75
N LEU A 11 -1.21 11.57 -4.41
CA LEU A 11 -2.41 10.72 -4.56
C LEU A 11 -2.11 9.37 -5.25
N GLY A 12 -2.71 8.27 -4.77
CA GLY A 12 -2.67 6.93 -5.38
C GLY A 12 -1.85 5.86 -4.63
N ILE A 13 -2.37 5.26 -3.56
CA ILE A 13 -1.63 4.20 -2.81
C ILE A 13 -1.64 2.85 -3.55
N LEU A 14 -2.79 2.47 -4.12
CA LEU A 14 -2.94 1.19 -4.83
C LEU A 14 -2.00 1.10 -6.04
N CYS A 15 -1.77 2.24 -6.69
CA CYS A 15 -0.86 2.38 -7.83
C CYS A 15 0.62 2.15 -7.50
N ILE A 16 0.96 1.96 -6.23
CA ILE A 16 2.35 1.80 -5.77
C ILE A 16 2.50 0.47 -5.06
N ILE A 17 1.52 0.10 -4.25
CA ILE A 17 1.52 -1.19 -3.57
C ILE A 17 1.16 -2.34 -4.53
N SER A 18 0.18 -2.20 -5.43
CA SER A 18 -0.22 -3.31 -6.32
C SER A 18 0.91 -3.82 -7.20
N PRO A 19 1.75 -2.97 -7.84
CA PRO A 19 2.91 -3.47 -8.60
C PRO A 19 3.90 -4.23 -7.72
N LYS A 20 4.07 -3.80 -6.47
CA LYS A 20 4.94 -4.48 -5.50
C LYS A 20 4.35 -5.82 -5.10
N LEU A 21 3.06 -5.88 -4.77
CA LEU A 21 2.35 -7.12 -4.46
C LEU A 21 2.44 -8.11 -5.62
N VAL A 22 2.15 -7.67 -6.85
CA VAL A 22 2.27 -8.53 -8.04
C VAL A 22 3.72 -8.96 -8.26
N SER A 23 4.69 -8.05 -8.11
CA SER A 23 6.10 -8.40 -8.26
C SER A 23 6.56 -9.45 -7.24
N VAL A 24 6.07 -9.36 -5.99
CA VAL A 24 6.37 -10.31 -4.93
C VAL A 24 5.72 -11.66 -5.23
N GLY A 25 4.42 -11.68 -5.57
CA GLY A 25 3.71 -12.91 -5.91
C GLY A 25 4.20 -13.60 -7.19
N ARG A 26 5.01 -12.93 -8.02
CA ARG A 26 5.61 -13.49 -9.24
C ARG A 26 7.12 -13.70 -9.12
N HIS A 27 7.71 -13.45 -7.95
CA HIS A 27 9.17 -13.48 -7.81
C HIS A 27 9.66 -14.92 -7.63
N PRO A 28 10.61 -15.43 -8.45
CA PRO A 28 11.06 -16.83 -8.35
C PRO A 28 11.84 -17.15 -7.07
N ASN A 29 12.27 -16.11 -6.34
CA ASN A 29 13.02 -16.22 -5.07
C ASN A 29 12.23 -15.73 -3.85
N ILE A 30 10.91 -15.60 -3.96
CA ILE A 30 10.05 -15.32 -2.81
C ILE A 30 8.96 -16.38 -2.77
N ASP A 31 8.96 -17.19 -1.71
CA ASP A 31 7.82 -18.06 -1.39
C ASP A 31 6.80 -17.25 -0.58
N LEU A 32 5.60 -17.07 -1.13
CA LEU A 32 4.51 -16.34 -0.50
C LEU A 32 3.50 -17.33 0.08
N SER A 33 3.61 -17.59 1.38
CA SER A 33 2.63 -18.38 2.12
C SER A 33 1.62 -17.47 2.85
N ILE A 34 0.33 -17.71 2.63
CA ILE A 34 -0.78 -16.96 3.25
C ILE A 34 -1.55 -17.84 4.24
N ASN A 35 -2.36 -17.21 5.09
CA ASN A 35 -3.15 -17.89 6.13
C ASN A 35 -2.30 -18.80 7.03
N CYS A 36 -1.11 -18.32 7.38
CA CYS A 36 -0.14 -19.05 8.18
C CYS A 36 -0.17 -18.60 9.63
N LYS A 37 0.11 -19.53 10.56
CA LYS A 37 0.35 -19.24 11.98
C LYS A 37 1.74 -19.74 12.36
N ILE A 38 2.55 -18.87 12.96
CA ILE A 38 3.83 -19.27 13.54
C ILE A 38 3.55 -20.09 14.80
N GLN A 39 4.10 -21.30 14.88
CA GLN A 39 3.96 -22.17 16.05
C GLN A 39 5.16 -22.06 16.97
N ASP A 40 6.37 -22.09 16.41
CA ASP A 40 7.62 -22.08 17.16
C ASP A 40 8.79 -21.51 16.36
N VAL A 41 9.78 -20.96 17.06
CA VAL A 41 11.01 -20.43 16.47
C VAL A 41 12.19 -20.82 17.36
N SER A 42 13.14 -21.56 16.79
CA SER A 42 14.36 -21.99 17.48
C SER A 42 15.60 -21.69 16.65
N GLY A 43 16.78 -21.76 17.27
CA GLY A 43 18.06 -21.46 16.65
C GLY A 43 18.58 -20.05 16.93
N GLU A 44 19.57 -19.65 16.15
CA GLU A 44 20.35 -18.42 16.33
C GLU A 44 20.64 -17.72 14.99
N ALA A 45 21.21 -16.52 15.05
CA ALA A 45 21.52 -15.73 13.85
C ALA A 45 22.34 -16.55 12.84
N GLY A 46 21.85 -16.62 11.60
CA GLY A 46 22.44 -17.43 10.52
C GLY A 46 21.86 -18.84 10.40
N ASN A 47 21.16 -19.36 11.42
CA ASN A 47 20.56 -20.69 11.42
C ASN A 47 19.35 -20.78 12.36
N PHE A 48 18.18 -20.36 11.87
CA PHE A 48 16.89 -20.53 12.55
C PHE A 48 16.06 -21.63 11.89
N THR A 49 15.25 -22.30 12.70
CA THR A 49 14.16 -23.16 12.25
C THR A 49 12.84 -22.57 12.75
N VAL A 50 11.95 -22.25 11.81
CA VAL A 50 10.63 -21.65 12.06
C VAL A 50 9.56 -22.67 11.72
N LYS A 51 8.81 -23.13 12.73
CA LYS A 51 7.67 -24.02 12.52
C LYS A 51 6.42 -23.21 12.20
N VAL A 52 5.81 -23.50 11.06
CA VAL A 52 4.66 -22.76 10.53
C VAL A 52 3.51 -23.73 10.27
N LEU A 53 2.33 -23.39 10.79
CA LEU A 53 1.07 -24.05 10.43
C LEU A 53 0.42 -23.27 9.29
N LYS A 54 0.42 -23.83 8.09
CA LYS A 54 -0.32 -23.30 6.93
C LYS A 54 -1.77 -23.76 7.05
N LYS A 55 -2.67 -22.84 7.42
CA LYS A 55 -4.08 -23.17 7.55
C LYS A 55 -4.73 -23.33 6.18
N SER A 56 -5.53 -24.37 6.04
CA SER A 56 -6.27 -24.66 4.81
C SER A 56 -7.21 -23.49 4.46
N LEU A 57 -7.20 -23.12 3.18
CA LEU A 57 -8.21 -22.20 2.62
C LEU A 57 -9.50 -22.95 2.24
N PHE A 58 -9.49 -24.29 2.30
CA PHE A 58 -10.46 -25.21 1.69
C PHE A 58 -10.69 -24.96 0.18
N ILE A 59 -9.75 -24.23 -0.42
CA ILE A 59 -9.68 -23.91 -1.84
C ILE A 59 -8.22 -24.06 -2.22
N ASN A 60 -7.97 -24.77 -3.31
CA ASN A 60 -6.65 -25.00 -3.83
C ASN A 60 -6.09 -23.74 -4.51
N PRO A 61 -5.01 -23.14 -3.98
CA PRO A 61 -4.43 -21.92 -4.54
C PRO A 61 -3.93 -22.08 -5.98
N ASP A 62 -3.48 -23.28 -6.35
CA ASP A 62 -2.84 -23.55 -7.64
C ASP A 62 -3.87 -23.70 -8.78
N THR A 63 -5.08 -24.13 -8.46
CA THR A 63 -6.16 -24.29 -9.45
C THR A 63 -7.18 -23.16 -9.39
N CYS A 64 -7.24 -22.40 -8.29
CA CYS A 64 -8.16 -21.28 -8.14
C CYS A 64 -7.83 -20.16 -9.14
N THR A 65 -8.82 -19.78 -9.95
CA THR A 65 -8.69 -18.66 -10.90
C THR A 65 -9.00 -17.30 -10.29
N GLY A 66 -9.42 -17.24 -9.02
CA GLY A 66 -9.80 -15.99 -8.37
C GLY A 66 -11.06 -15.32 -8.91
N CYS A 67 -11.87 -16.02 -9.72
CA CYS A 67 -13.01 -15.43 -10.44
C CYS A 67 -14.19 -14.95 -9.56
N GLY A 68 -14.25 -15.37 -8.29
CA GLY A 68 -15.26 -14.93 -7.32
C GLY A 68 -16.69 -15.44 -7.52
N VAL A 69 -16.95 -16.29 -8.52
CA VAL A 69 -18.28 -16.87 -8.77
C VAL A 69 -18.79 -17.65 -7.55
N CYS A 70 -17.92 -18.37 -6.85
CA CYS A 70 -18.27 -19.07 -5.61
C CYS A 70 -18.81 -18.12 -4.53
N GLY A 71 -18.22 -16.94 -4.40
CA GLY A 71 -18.67 -15.84 -3.54
C GLY A 71 -20.08 -15.42 -3.83
N ILE A 72 -20.37 -15.11 -5.09
CA ILE A 72 -21.67 -14.56 -5.52
C ILE A 72 -22.84 -15.49 -5.17
N TYR A 73 -22.66 -16.80 -5.30
CA TYR A 73 -23.72 -17.78 -5.09
C TYR A 73 -23.78 -18.34 -3.65
N CYS A 74 -22.90 -17.91 -2.76
CA CYS A 74 -22.88 -18.41 -1.40
C CYS A 74 -24.05 -17.81 -0.59
N PRO A 75 -24.90 -18.64 0.06
CA PRO A 75 -26.16 -18.17 0.66
C PRO A 75 -26.01 -17.55 2.05
N VAL A 76 -24.86 -17.75 2.70
CA VAL A 76 -24.54 -17.16 3.99
C VAL A 76 -23.76 -15.88 3.76
N GLU A 77 -24.32 -14.75 4.19
CA GLU A 77 -23.65 -13.45 4.19
C GLU A 77 -22.52 -13.47 5.25
N ALA A 78 -21.29 -13.86 4.89
CA ALA A 78 -20.17 -13.66 5.82
C ALA A 78 -19.76 -12.20 5.77
N ILE A 79 -19.69 -11.62 6.96
CA ILE A 79 -19.42 -10.20 7.21
C ILE A 79 -18.13 -9.77 6.48
N ASP A 80 -18.23 -8.66 5.73
CA ASP A 80 -17.11 -8.05 5.02
C ASP A 80 -16.18 -7.31 6.00
N THR A 81 -15.10 -7.97 6.42
CA THR A 81 -14.08 -7.39 7.29
C THR A 81 -13.13 -6.41 6.58
N PHE A 82 -13.13 -6.35 5.25
CA PHE A 82 -12.26 -5.44 4.51
C PHE A 82 -12.92 -4.07 4.28
N ASN A 83 -14.23 -4.04 4.08
CA ASN A 83 -15.02 -2.82 3.97
C ASN A 83 -15.61 -2.37 5.32
N GLU A 84 -15.00 -2.76 6.46
CA GLU A 84 -15.43 -2.36 7.81
C GLU A 84 -16.92 -2.66 8.10
N GLY A 85 -17.44 -3.78 7.60
CA GLY A 85 -18.86 -4.15 7.78
C GLY A 85 -19.85 -3.26 7.02
N LEU A 86 -19.38 -2.31 6.19
CA LEU A 86 -20.24 -1.40 5.42
C LEU A 86 -20.87 -2.07 4.19
N ALA A 87 -20.35 -3.23 3.76
CA ALA A 87 -20.86 -3.98 2.62
C ALA A 87 -21.48 -5.32 3.05
N LYS A 88 -22.53 -5.74 2.35
CA LYS A 88 -23.14 -7.08 2.49
C LYS A 88 -22.51 -8.01 1.47
N TYR A 89 -21.76 -9.03 1.89
CA TYR A 89 -21.21 -10.07 1.02
C TYR A 89 -21.23 -11.45 1.67
N ALA A 90 -20.93 -12.49 0.88
CA ALA A 90 -21.14 -13.89 1.20
C ALA A 90 -19.92 -14.64 1.78
N ALA A 91 -20.11 -15.87 2.28
CA ALA A 91 -19.11 -16.67 3.02
C ALA A 91 -17.95 -17.25 2.24
N THR A 92 -17.87 -16.95 0.95
CA THR A 92 -16.63 -17.13 0.18
C THR A 92 -16.20 -15.76 -0.32
N SER A 93 -15.06 -15.28 0.19
CA SER A 93 -14.60 -13.92 -0.07
C SER A 93 -13.10 -13.87 -0.36
N VAL A 94 -12.73 -12.87 -1.16
CA VAL A 94 -11.39 -12.30 -1.17
C VAL A 94 -11.47 -10.98 -0.43
N LYS A 95 -10.43 -10.62 0.33
CA LYS A 95 -10.41 -9.34 1.06
C LYS A 95 -10.63 -8.15 0.12
N TYR A 96 -9.98 -8.13 -1.05
CA TYR A 96 -10.14 -7.06 -2.05
C TYR A 96 -9.72 -7.51 -3.45
N PRO A 97 -10.16 -6.84 -4.53
CA PRO A 97 -9.98 -7.31 -5.91
C PRO A 97 -8.52 -7.46 -6.38
N GLN A 98 -7.58 -6.73 -5.75
CA GLN A 98 -6.16 -6.75 -6.12
C GLN A 98 -5.29 -7.55 -5.13
N ALA A 99 -5.90 -8.46 -4.35
CA ALA A 99 -5.18 -9.34 -3.45
C ALA A 99 -4.17 -10.20 -4.22
N VAL A 100 -3.02 -10.47 -3.59
CA VAL A 100 -1.98 -11.34 -4.14
C VAL A 100 -1.55 -12.33 -3.04
N PRO A 101 -1.68 -13.66 -3.26
CA PRO A 101 -2.34 -14.28 -4.42
C PRO A 101 -3.85 -14.00 -4.44
N LEU A 102 -4.45 -13.93 -5.63
CA LEU A 102 -5.90 -13.73 -5.77
C LEU A 102 -6.62 -15.08 -5.59
N VAL A 103 -6.72 -15.52 -4.33
CA VAL A 103 -7.33 -16.81 -3.97
C VAL A 103 -8.43 -16.57 -2.93
N PHE A 104 -9.56 -17.24 -3.14
CA PHE A 104 -10.67 -17.21 -2.20
C PHE A 104 -10.44 -18.21 -1.07
N ALA A 105 -11.03 -17.96 0.09
CA ALA A 105 -11.03 -18.88 1.21
C ALA A 105 -12.47 -19.16 1.67
N ILE A 106 -12.72 -20.38 2.18
CA ILE A 106 -13.97 -20.70 2.87
C ILE A 106 -13.75 -20.52 4.36
N ASN A 107 -14.55 -19.68 5.01
CA ASN A 107 -14.54 -19.63 6.47
C ASN A 107 -15.45 -20.74 7.04
N LYS A 108 -14.87 -21.75 7.68
CA LYS A 108 -15.61 -22.87 8.30
C LYS A 108 -16.54 -22.43 9.44
N GLU A 109 -16.26 -21.31 10.11
CA GLU A 109 -17.11 -20.81 11.20
C GLU A 109 -18.49 -20.35 10.70
N TYR A 110 -18.55 -19.85 9.46
CA TYR A 110 -19.80 -19.38 8.84
C TYR A 110 -20.36 -20.33 7.78
N CYS A 111 -19.57 -21.27 7.29
CA CYS A 111 -19.97 -22.19 6.24
C CYS A 111 -21.05 -23.18 6.74
N ILE A 112 -22.21 -23.19 6.07
CA ILE A 112 -23.30 -24.14 6.37
C ILE A 112 -23.21 -25.46 5.60
N GLY A 113 -22.13 -25.69 4.85
CA GLY A 113 -21.93 -26.95 4.11
C GLY A 113 -22.87 -27.20 2.93
N CYS A 114 -23.46 -26.15 2.32
CA CYS A 114 -24.46 -26.30 1.25
C CYS A 114 -23.92 -26.84 -0.10
N GLY A 115 -22.60 -26.85 -0.32
CA GLY A 115 -21.98 -27.39 -1.55
C GLY A 115 -22.09 -26.51 -2.81
N ILE A 116 -22.82 -25.38 -2.77
CA ILE A 116 -23.06 -24.53 -3.96
C ILE A 116 -21.75 -24.02 -4.55
N CYS A 117 -20.80 -23.59 -3.72
CA CYS A 117 -19.51 -23.06 -4.19
C CYS A 117 -18.70 -24.09 -5.00
N ALA A 118 -18.74 -25.38 -4.63
CA ALA A 118 -18.13 -26.45 -5.41
C ALA A 118 -18.86 -26.67 -6.75
N GLY A 119 -20.20 -26.64 -6.74
CA GLY A 119 -21.01 -26.83 -7.95
C GLY A 119 -20.81 -25.74 -9.01
N VAL A 120 -20.59 -24.49 -8.60
CA VAL A 120 -20.36 -23.36 -9.54
C VAL A 120 -18.89 -23.18 -9.93
N CYS A 121 -17.95 -23.85 -9.25
CA CYS A 121 -16.52 -23.70 -9.49
C CYS A 121 -16.07 -24.48 -10.74
N LYS A 122 -16.01 -23.82 -11.89
CA LYS A 122 -15.53 -24.42 -13.14
C LYS A 122 -14.09 -24.97 -13.06
N ALA A 123 -13.24 -24.31 -12.28
CA ALA A 123 -11.85 -24.71 -12.06
C ALA A 123 -11.70 -25.90 -11.11
N LYS A 124 -12.79 -26.34 -10.46
CA LYS A 124 -12.81 -27.43 -9.47
C LYS A 124 -11.78 -27.24 -8.34
N ALA A 125 -11.64 -25.99 -7.88
CA ALA A 125 -10.65 -25.62 -6.87
C ALA A 125 -11.13 -25.81 -5.42
N VAL A 126 -12.40 -26.15 -5.18
CA VAL A 126 -12.95 -26.29 -3.82
C VAL A 126 -12.62 -27.67 -3.24
N GLU A 127 -11.92 -27.70 -2.12
CA GLU A 127 -11.42 -28.91 -1.43
C GLU A 127 -11.78 -28.83 0.06
N TYR A 128 -12.97 -29.31 0.45
CA TYR A 128 -13.51 -29.17 1.82
C TYR A 128 -12.73 -29.97 2.88
N ASP A 129 -12.10 -31.06 2.45
CA ASP A 129 -11.31 -32.03 3.20
C ASP A 129 -9.83 -31.67 3.27
N ARG A 130 -9.39 -30.59 2.63
CA ARG A 130 -8.01 -30.11 2.73
C ARG A 130 -7.67 -29.74 4.17
N GLU A 131 -6.72 -30.44 4.76
CA GLU A 131 -6.24 -30.24 6.12
C GLU A 131 -5.18 -29.14 6.21
N ASP A 132 -4.91 -28.69 7.44
CA ASP A 132 -3.81 -27.76 7.71
C ASP A 132 -2.47 -28.50 7.55
N GLU A 133 -1.44 -27.78 7.09
CA GLU A 133 -0.11 -28.35 6.83
C GLU A 133 0.91 -27.74 7.79
N GLU A 134 1.67 -28.58 8.51
CA GLU A 134 2.82 -28.13 9.28
C GLU A 134 4.09 -28.18 8.42
N VAL A 135 4.82 -27.06 8.38
CA VAL A 135 6.06 -26.91 7.61
C VAL A 135 7.14 -26.28 8.47
N ASP A 136 8.33 -26.88 8.45
CA ASP A 136 9.52 -26.31 9.07
C ASP A 136 10.33 -25.53 8.02
N LEU A 137 10.56 -24.24 8.28
CA LEU A 137 11.34 -23.36 7.42
C LEU A 137 12.72 -23.10 8.03
N ASN A 138 13.78 -23.41 7.29
CA ASN A 138 15.15 -23.11 7.70
C ASN A 138 15.58 -21.78 7.09
N VAL A 139 15.88 -20.79 7.93
CA VAL A 139 16.17 -19.41 7.52
C VAL A 139 17.37 -18.85 8.26
N GLY A 140 18.19 -18.04 7.59
CA GLY A 140 19.36 -17.41 8.23
C GLY A 140 19.03 -16.14 9.02
N ALA A 141 17.93 -15.47 8.69
CA ALA A 141 17.50 -14.24 9.33
C ALA A 141 15.98 -14.11 9.29
N ILE A 142 15.43 -13.36 10.23
CA ILE A 142 13.98 -13.13 10.37
C ILE A 142 13.72 -11.63 10.37
N VAL A 143 12.72 -11.19 9.61
CA VAL A 143 12.25 -9.79 9.62
C VAL A 143 10.78 -9.75 10.01
N LEU A 144 10.46 -9.12 11.13
CA LEU A 144 9.12 -8.93 11.65
C LEU A 144 8.52 -7.62 11.13
N ALA A 145 7.45 -7.74 10.35
CA ALA A 145 6.69 -6.61 9.83
C ALA A 145 5.17 -6.80 9.98
N PRO A 146 4.64 -7.19 11.17
CA PRO A 146 3.20 -7.40 11.37
C PRO A 146 2.37 -6.11 11.21
N GLY A 147 3.02 -4.94 11.29
CA GLY A 147 2.37 -3.66 11.09
C GLY A 147 1.83 -3.08 12.40
N PHE A 148 0.56 -2.70 12.40
CA PHE A 148 -0.14 -2.05 13.50
C PHE A 148 -1.62 -2.44 13.44
N ASP A 149 -2.32 -2.27 14.56
CA ASP A 149 -3.77 -2.32 14.58
C ASP A 149 -4.38 -0.93 14.76
N GLU A 150 -5.56 -0.73 14.19
CA GLU A 150 -6.28 0.52 14.28
C GLU A 150 -6.88 0.65 15.69
N TYR A 151 -6.88 1.86 16.27
CA TYR A 151 -7.64 2.10 17.48
C TYR A 151 -9.13 1.92 17.20
N VAL A 152 -9.77 0.97 17.87
CA VAL A 152 -11.21 0.75 17.80
C VAL A 152 -11.87 1.54 18.92
N PRO A 153 -12.65 2.60 18.62
CA PRO A 153 -13.34 3.35 19.65
C PRO A 153 -14.41 2.48 20.33
N VAL A 154 -14.57 2.62 21.64
CA VAL A 154 -15.62 1.92 22.39
C VAL A 154 -17.01 2.36 21.88
N GLU A 155 -17.95 1.42 21.78
CA GLU A 155 -19.33 1.72 21.41
C GLU A 155 -19.97 2.70 22.39
N ALA A 156 -20.81 3.60 21.85
CA ALA A 156 -21.47 4.68 22.58
C ALA A 156 -20.51 5.56 23.39
N ASN A 157 -19.26 5.73 22.93
CA ASN A 157 -18.32 6.68 23.50
C ASN A 157 -18.85 8.13 23.46
N LYS A 158 -18.08 9.07 24.02
CA LYS A 158 -18.41 10.50 24.01
C LYS A 158 -18.63 11.11 22.62
N TYR A 159 -18.11 10.48 21.57
CA TYR A 159 -18.31 10.89 20.17
C TYR A 159 -19.48 10.15 19.49
N GLY A 160 -20.12 9.20 20.18
CA GLY A 160 -21.28 8.47 19.69
C GLY A 160 -20.97 7.38 18.67
N TYR A 161 -19.72 6.89 18.60
CA TYR A 161 -19.37 5.77 17.71
C TYR A 161 -20.20 4.51 18.02
N GLY A 162 -20.67 3.79 16.99
CA GLY A 162 -21.58 2.64 17.12
C GLY A 162 -23.03 2.99 17.52
N LYS A 163 -23.25 4.15 18.15
CA LYS A 163 -24.59 4.65 18.52
C LYS A 163 -25.21 5.47 17.38
N TYR A 164 -24.46 6.41 16.82
CA TYR A 164 -24.91 7.29 15.75
C TYR A 164 -24.37 6.79 14.41
N LYS A 165 -25.26 6.49 13.46
CA LYS A 165 -24.87 5.90 12.17
C LYS A 165 -23.94 6.79 11.35
N ASN A 166 -24.05 8.11 11.52
CA ASN A 166 -23.24 9.09 10.79
C ASN A 166 -21.91 9.42 11.47
N VAL A 167 -21.55 8.71 12.55
CA VAL A 167 -20.22 8.76 13.17
C VAL A 167 -19.43 7.56 12.69
N VAL A 168 -18.41 7.80 11.87
CA VAL A 168 -17.56 6.76 11.29
C VAL A 168 -16.10 6.95 11.70
N THR A 169 -15.29 5.89 11.66
CA THR A 169 -13.84 6.00 11.78
C THR A 169 -13.21 6.50 10.48
N SER A 170 -11.98 7.01 10.53
CA SER A 170 -11.23 7.37 9.33
C SER A 170 -10.99 6.18 8.40
N ILE A 171 -10.91 4.96 8.93
CA ILE A 171 -10.74 3.74 8.12
C ILE A 171 -12.04 3.39 7.39
N GLU A 172 -13.18 3.45 8.07
CA GLU A 172 -14.51 3.34 7.43
C GLU A 172 -14.68 4.42 6.35
N PHE A 173 -14.27 5.66 6.65
CA PHE A 173 -14.31 6.76 5.70
C PHE A 173 -13.38 6.54 4.49
N GLU A 174 -12.20 5.95 4.67
CA GLU A 174 -11.34 5.50 3.55
C GLU A 174 -12.04 4.48 2.66
N ARG A 175 -12.82 3.56 3.23
CA ARG A 175 -13.62 2.61 2.45
C ARG A 175 -14.75 3.33 1.70
N ILE A 176 -15.41 4.31 2.30
CA ILE A 176 -16.41 5.16 1.63
C ILE A 176 -15.79 5.88 0.42
N LEU A 177 -14.60 6.48 0.58
CA LEU A 177 -13.89 7.19 -0.48
C LEU A 177 -13.35 6.25 -1.58
N SER A 178 -13.18 4.96 -1.29
CA SER A 178 -12.57 4.00 -2.21
C SER A 178 -13.48 3.66 -3.39
N ALA A 179 -12.93 3.69 -4.60
CA ALA A 179 -13.65 3.28 -5.83
C ALA A 179 -14.05 1.80 -5.83
N SER A 180 -13.31 0.94 -5.13
CA SER A 180 -13.69 -0.46 -4.87
C SER A 180 -14.35 -0.66 -3.50
N GLY A 181 -14.76 0.43 -2.85
CA GLY A 181 -15.47 0.42 -1.59
C GLY A 181 -17.00 0.33 -1.78
N PRO A 182 -17.76 0.27 -0.67
CA PRO A 182 -19.21 0.04 -0.68
C PRO A 182 -20.00 1.06 -1.51
N PHE A 183 -19.53 2.32 -1.55
CA PHE A 183 -20.22 3.42 -2.25
C PHE A 183 -19.51 3.84 -3.55
N ALA A 184 -18.60 3.01 -4.08
CA ALA A 184 -17.86 3.26 -5.31
C ALA A 184 -17.17 4.65 -5.38
N GLY A 185 -16.70 5.14 -4.24
CA GLY A 185 -16.02 6.43 -4.08
C GLY A 185 -16.93 7.63 -3.85
N ARG A 186 -18.25 7.44 -3.77
CA ARG A 186 -19.21 8.50 -3.40
C ARG A 186 -19.28 8.62 -1.88
N VAL A 187 -19.14 9.83 -1.37
CA VAL A 187 -19.31 10.18 0.04
C VAL A 187 -20.80 10.22 0.36
N LEU A 188 -21.31 9.14 0.94
CA LEU A 188 -22.71 8.99 1.34
C LEU A 188 -22.81 8.73 2.84
N ARG A 189 -23.83 9.29 3.48
CA ARG A 189 -24.21 9.05 4.88
C ARG A 189 -24.62 7.59 5.06
N PRO A 190 -24.04 6.85 6.04
CA PRO A 190 -24.47 5.49 6.33
C PRO A 190 -25.93 5.38 6.82
N SER A 191 -26.50 6.47 7.33
CA SER A 191 -27.87 6.44 7.86
C SER A 191 -28.96 6.31 6.78
N ASP A 192 -28.82 7.06 5.69
CA ASP A 192 -29.86 7.30 4.68
C ASP A 192 -29.35 7.29 3.23
N GLY A 193 -28.04 7.33 3.02
CA GLY A 193 -27.42 7.38 1.70
C GLY A 193 -27.35 8.78 1.08
N ASP A 194 -27.69 9.84 1.81
CA ASP A 194 -27.58 11.22 1.31
C ASP A 194 -26.14 11.72 1.33
N ILE A 195 -25.86 12.74 0.51
CA ILE A 195 -24.51 13.33 0.43
C ILE A 195 -24.35 14.35 1.58
N PRO A 196 -23.35 14.19 2.47
CA PRO A 196 -23.16 15.12 3.58
C PRO A 196 -22.56 16.44 3.08
N GLU A 197 -23.24 17.57 3.32
CA GLU A 197 -22.70 18.89 2.99
C GLU A 197 -21.59 19.28 3.97
N LYS A 198 -21.77 19.03 5.27
CA LYS A 198 -20.79 19.34 6.31
C LYS A 198 -20.23 18.07 6.94
N VAL A 199 -18.91 17.89 6.86
CA VAL A 199 -18.20 16.75 7.45
C VAL A 199 -17.18 17.23 8.47
N ALA A 200 -17.29 16.78 9.72
CA ALA A 200 -16.35 17.10 10.79
C ALA A 200 -15.34 15.98 10.98
N PHE A 201 -14.05 16.28 10.98
CA PHE A 201 -12.98 15.33 11.32
C PHE A 201 -12.44 15.62 12.71
N LEU A 202 -12.44 14.63 13.60
CA LEU A 202 -11.96 14.75 14.97
C LEU A 202 -10.58 14.12 15.10
N GLN A 203 -9.56 14.93 15.37
CA GLN A 203 -8.19 14.45 15.52
C GLN A 203 -7.92 13.80 16.88
N CYS A 204 -6.85 13.01 16.92
CA CYS A 204 -6.31 12.41 18.15
C CYS A 204 -7.32 11.47 18.86
N VAL A 205 -8.16 10.75 18.12
CA VAL A 205 -9.05 9.75 18.70
C VAL A 205 -8.23 8.50 19.01
N GLY A 206 -8.14 8.12 20.30
CA GLY A 206 -7.30 7.02 20.77
C GLY A 206 -5.80 7.34 20.86
N SER A 207 -5.40 8.60 20.71
CA SER A 207 -3.99 9.03 20.79
C SER A 207 -3.85 10.34 21.55
N ARG A 208 -2.68 10.57 22.15
CA ARG A 208 -2.42 11.68 23.06
C ARG A 208 -3.49 11.76 24.16
N ASP A 209 -3.93 10.60 24.63
CA ASP A 209 -4.95 10.47 25.66
C ASP A 209 -4.36 9.83 26.91
N TYR A 210 -4.50 10.52 28.04
CA TYR A 210 -4.01 10.10 29.35
C TYR A 210 -5.13 9.64 30.28
N THR A 211 -6.39 9.61 29.81
CA THR A 211 -7.54 9.16 30.61
C THR A 211 -7.59 7.64 30.81
N GLY A 212 -6.80 6.87 30.05
CA GLY A 212 -6.86 5.41 29.98
C GLY A 212 -7.77 4.87 28.88
N GLU A 213 -8.53 5.71 28.17
CA GLU A 213 -9.36 5.31 27.02
C GLU A 213 -8.56 5.14 25.72
N GLY A 214 -7.34 5.67 25.66
CA GLY A 214 -6.47 5.67 24.49
C GLY A 214 -5.00 5.65 24.87
N GLN A 215 -4.14 6.01 23.94
CA GLN A 215 -2.69 5.92 24.10
C GLN A 215 -2.05 7.28 24.41
N PRO A 216 -1.01 7.36 25.28
CA PRO A 216 -0.38 8.63 25.64
C PRO A 216 0.51 9.21 24.52
N TYR A 217 0.80 8.43 23.47
CA TYR A 217 1.63 8.84 22.35
C TYR A 217 0.81 9.38 21.17
N CYS A 218 1.51 10.03 20.23
CA CYS A 218 0.94 10.47 18.97
C CYS A 218 1.07 9.37 17.91
N SER A 219 0.02 9.15 17.14
CA SER A 219 0.01 8.16 16.04
C SER A 219 0.73 8.63 14.77
N SER A 220 1.35 9.81 14.77
CA SER A 220 2.18 10.41 13.71
C SER A 220 1.51 10.70 12.36
N VAL A 221 0.52 9.92 11.93
CA VAL A 221 -0.04 9.95 10.58
C VAL A 221 -1.42 10.61 10.48
N CYS A 222 -2.14 10.77 11.61
CA CYS A 222 -3.55 11.18 11.62
C CYS A 222 -3.79 12.58 11.05
N CYS A 223 -2.97 13.57 11.41
CA CYS A 223 -3.08 14.91 10.83
C CYS A 223 -3.00 14.88 9.29
N MET A 224 -2.17 14.00 8.73
CA MET A 224 -1.92 13.94 7.29
C MET A 224 -2.93 13.09 6.53
N TYR A 225 -3.34 11.93 7.06
CA TYR A 225 -4.38 11.15 6.38
C TYR A 225 -5.72 11.90 6.40
N THR A 226 -6.02 12.66 7.46
CA THR A 226 -7.27 13.43 7.53
C THR A 226 -7.26 14.59 6.55
N ALA A 227 -6.14 15.32 6.43
CA ALA A 227 -6.02 16.35 5.40
C ALA A 227 -6.22 15.76 3.99
N LYS A 228 -5.70 14.55 3.77
CA LYS A 228 -5.92 13.79 2.53
C LYS A 228 -7.38 13.39 2.34
N GLU A 229 -8.01 12.76 3.32
CA GLU A 229 -9.42 12.37 3.26
C GLU A 229 -10.34 13.57 3.00
N ALA A 230 -10.08 14.70 3.66
CA ALA A 230 -10.83 15.94 3.47
C ALA A 230 -10.69 16.49 2.04
N VAL A 231 -9.46 16.59 1.51
CA VAL A 231 -9.22 17.04 0.13
C VAL A 231 -9.95 16.13 -0.87
N ILE A 232 -9.87 14.82 -0.65
CA ILE A 232 -10.44 13.83 -1.57
C ILE A 232 -11.95 13.78 -1.52
N ALA A 233 -12.55 13.92 -0.33
CA ALA A 233 -13.99 14.07 -0.18
C ALA A 233 -14.50 15.28 -0.98
N HIS A 234 -13.78 16.41 -0.91
CA HIS A 234 -14.12 17.62 -1.66
C HIS A 234 -13.89 17.46 -3.18
N GLU A 235 -12.79 16.83 -3.61
CA GLU A 235 -12.52 16.57 -5.04
C GLU A 235 -13.54 15.62 -5.67
N HIS A 236 -13.99 14.60 -4.93
CA HIS A 236 -15.03 13.69 -5.41
C HIS A 236 -16.38 14.41 -5.51
N GLN A 237 -16.69 15.26 -4.52
CA GLN A 237 -17.98 15.95 -4.41
C GLN A 237 -17.79 17.34 -3.80
N HIS A 238 -17.72 18.37 -4.66
CA HIS A 238 -17.47 19.77 -4.29
C HIS A 238 -18.47 20.36 -3.26
N GLN A 239 -19.66 19.76 -3.12
CA GLN A 239 -20.64 20.13 -2.10
C GLN A 239 -20.23 19.74 -0.68
N VAL A 240 -19.33 18.76 -0.53
CA VAL A 240 -18.77 18.36 0.77
C VAL A 240 -17.82 19.46 1.24
N LYS A 241 -18.05 19.96 2.45
CA LYS A 241 -17.28 21.02 3.13
C LYS A 241 -16.65 20.45 4.41
N PRO A 242 -15.41 19.95 4.32
CA PRO A 242 -14.71 19.40 5.47
C PRO A 242 -14.32 20.47 6.50
N THR A 243 -14.45 20.14 7.78
CA THR A 243 -13.85 20.88 8.90
C THR A 243 -13.03 19.94 9.76
N ILE A 244 -11.78 20.27 10.03
CA ILE A 244 -10.84 19.46 10.82
C ILE A 244 -10.65 20.10 12.20
N PHE A 245 -11.02 19.38 13.25
CA PHE A 245 -10.84 19.77 14.65
C PHE A 245 -9.57 19.13 15.20
N SER A 246 -8.61 19.95 15.61
CA SER A 246 -7.28 19.50 16.04
C SER A 246 -6.71 20.28 17.22
N MET A 247 -5.83 19.67 18.01
CA MET A 247 -5.04 20.40 19.02
C MET A 247 -3.83 21.09 18.37
N ASP A 248 -3.12 20.33 17.54
CA ASP A 248 -1.93 20.73 16.79
C ASP A 248 -1.96 20.01 15.42
N ILE A 249 -1.36 20.64 14.41
CA ILE A 249 -1.15 20.02 13.09
C ILE A 249 0.30 19.52 13.03
N ARG A 250 0.48 18.19 12.97
CA ARG A 250 1.81 17.55 12.90
C ARG A 250 2.15 17.14 11.46
N ALA A 251 2.69 18.09 10.71
CA ALA A 251 3.04 17.94 9.30
C ALA A 251 4.58 17.97 9.09
N TYR A 252 5.29 17.02 9.70
CA TYR A 252 6.76 17.04 9.80
C TYR A 252 7.50 16.40 8.61
N GLY A 253 6.81 15.66 7.75
CA GLY A 253 7.39 15.05 6.55
C GLY A 253 7.68 16.08 5.45
N LYS A 254 8.50 15.70 4.48
CA LYS A 254 8.86 16.58 3.36
C LYS A 254 7.61 17.05 2.59
N ASP A 255 7.43 18.36 2.49
CA ASP A 255 6.31 19.05 1.83
C ASP A 255 4.92 18.76 2.47
N PHE A 256 4.87 18.22 3.69
CA PHE A 256 3.60 17.97 4.39
C PHE A 256 2.94 19.27 4.82
N ASP A 257 3.73 20.25 5.26
CA ASP A 257 3.31 21.62 5.52
C ASP A 257 2.62 22.25 4.30
N LYS A 258 3.23 22.14 3.11
CA LYS A 258 2.66 22.64 1.85
C LYS A 258 1.35 21.93 1.51
N TYR A 259 1.22 20.65 1.84
CA TYR A 259 -0.02 19.91 1.62
C TYR A 259 -1.16 20.45 2.49
N ILE A 260 -0.88 20.81 3.75
CA ILE A 260 -1.85 21.45 4.65
C ILE A 260 -2.24 22.84 4.13
N ILE A 261 -1.25 23.67 3.76
CA ILE A 261 -1.51 25.01 3.19
C ILE A 261 -2.40 24.88 1.95
N ARG A 262 -2.09 23.93 1.06
CA ARG A 262 -2.89 23.66 -0.12
C ARG A 262 -4.33 23.23 0.21
N ALA A 263 -4.50 22.37 1.22
CA ALA A 263 -5.81 21.94 1.70
C ALA A 263 -6.67 23.13 2.15
N GLN A 264 -6.07 24.11 2.82
CA GLN A 264 -6.75 25.33 3.28
C GLN A 264 -7.03 26.30 2.13
N GLU A 265 -6.02 26.65 1.35
CA GLU A 265 -6.08 27.74 0.36
C GLU A 265 -6.80 27.35 -0.93
N GLN A 266 -6.61 26.12 -1.43
CA GLN A 266 -7.15 25.69 -2.72
C GLN A 266 -8.48 24.94 -2.60
N TYR A 267 -8.65 24.16 -1.53
CA TYR A 267 -9.83 23.32 -1.32
C TYR A 267 -10.78 23.86 -0.23
N GLY A 268 -10.43 24.98 0.41
CA GLY A 268 -11.29 25.63 1.41
C GLY A 268 -11.52 24.81 2.68
N ILE A 269 -10.64 23.86 3.00
CA ILE A 269 -10.81 23.01 4.19
C ILE A 269 -10.58 23.85 5.44
N ARG A 270 -11.59 23.89 6.31
CA ARG A 270 -11.52 24.67 7.55
C ARG A 270 -10.79 23.89 8.63
N TYR A 271 -9.82 24.52 9.28
CA TYR A 271 -9.15 23.97 10.45
C TYR A 271 -9.59 24.75 11.68
N VAL A 272 -10.00 24.03 12.73
CA VAL A 272 -10.39 24.59 14.01
C VAL A 272 -9.51 24.00 15.08
N ARG A 273 -8.83 24.86 15.85
CA ARG A 273 -7.97 24.44 16.94
C ARG A 273 -8.79 24.14 18.20
N SER A 274 -9.38 22.96 18.26
CA SER A 274 -10.17 22.52 19.40
C SER A 274 -10.23 21.00 19.48
N ARG A 275 -10.17 20.45 20.70
CA ARG A 275 -10.47 19.03 20.96
C ARG A 275 -11.94 18.92 21.36
N ILE A 276 -12.75 18.29 20.52
CA ILE A 276 -14.18 18.11 20.79
C ILE A 276 -14.39 17.30 22.07
N SER A 277 -15.30 17.76 22.93
CA SER A 277 -15.65 17.10 24.18
C SER A 277 -16.63 15.95 23.98
N SER A 278 -17.70 16.20 23.22
CA SER A 278 -18.72 15.20 22.89
C SER A 278 -19.48 15.54 21.60
N VAL A 279 -20.17 14.54 21.06
CA VAL A 279 -21.06 14.66 19.91
C VAL A 279 -22.46 14.20 20.34
N THR A 280 -23.49 14.90 19.88
CA THR A 280 -24.89 14.51 20.08
C THR A 280 -25.63 14.47 18.75
N GLU A 281 -26.56 13.54 18.59
CA GLU A 281 -27.40 13.47 17.39
C GLU A 281 -28.62 14.40 17.52
N VAL A 282 -28.94 15.10 16.43
CA VAL A 282 -30.13 15.91 16.29
C VAL A 282 -31.30 15.00 15.91
N PRO A 283 -32.39 14.98 16.70
CA PRO A 283 -33.58 14.20 16.37
C PRO A 283 -34.11 14.52 14.96
N ASP A 284 -34.80 13.55 14.36
CA ASP A 284 -35.43 13.59 13.02
C ASP A 284 -34.48 13.68 11.82
N THR A 285 -33.35 14.38 11.92
CA THR A 285 -32.39 14.59 10.83
C THR A 285 -31.21 13.61 10.85
N GLN A 286 -30.92 13.02 12.02
CA GLN A 286 -29.71 12.20 12.26
C GLN A 286 -28.40 12.96 11.97
N ASP A 287 -28.47 14.30 11.95
CA ASP A 287 -27.29 15.16 11.93
C ASP A 287 -26.61 15.18 13.31
N LEU A 288 -25.38 15.69 13.36
CA LEU A 288 -24.50 15.62 14.52
C LEU A 288 -24.16 17.03 15.00
N ARG A 289 -24.55 17.34 16.23
CA ARG A 289 -24.27 18.61 16.92
C ARG A 289 -22.95 18.50 17.69
N LEU A 290 -22.05 19.43 17.41
CA LEU A 290 -20.75 19.60 18.07
C LEU A 290 -20.72 20.94 18.82
N HIS A 291 -20.11 20.95 20.01
CA HIS A 291 -19.74 22.15 20.72
C HIS A 291 -18.21 22.26 20.79
N TYR A 292 -17.67 23.42 20.44
CA TYR A 292 -16.24 23.67 20.51
C TYR A 292 -15.91 25.09 20.90
N GLU A 293 -14.74 25.25 21.52
CA GLU A 293 -14.17 26.55 21.82
C GLU A 293 -13.27 26.98 20.66
N THR A 294 -13.46 28.22 20.22
CA THR A 294 -12.63 28.90 19.22
C THR A 294 -11.38 29.50 19.85
N GLU A 295 -10.39 29.89 19.05
CA GLU A 295 -9.15 30.46 19.59
C GLU A 295 -9.35 31.79 20.35
N ASP A 296 -10.44 32.52 20.07
CA ASP A 296 -10.84 33.72 20.81
C ASP A 296 -11.74 33.42 22.03
N GLY A 297 -11.89 32.15 22.41
CA GLY A 297 -12.59 31.71 23.62
C GLY A 297 -14.12 31.67 23.49
N LYS A 298 -14.67 31.80 22.28
CA LYS A 298 -16.12 31.69 22.06
C LYS A 298 -16.51 30.22 21.92
N ILE A 299 -17.56 29.83 22.63
CA ILE A 299 -18.20 28.53 22.48
C ILE A 299 -19.14 28.60 21.28
N VAL A 300 -18.91 27.74 20.30
CA VAL A 300 -19.71 27.63 19.07
C VAL A 300 -20.44 26.29 19.09
N GLU A 301 -21.73 26.32 18.79
CA GLU A 301 -22.51 25.13 18.41
C GLU A 301 -22.59 25.08 16.89
N GLU A 302 -22.24 23.93 16.30
CA GLU A 302 -22.37 23.71 14.87
C GLU A 302 -22.88 22.29 14.57
N ILE A 303 -23.75 22.20 13.57
CA ILE A 303 -24.35 20.96 13.08
C ILE A 303 -23.59 20.48 11.84
N PHE A 304 -23.27 19.19 11.83
CA PHE A 304 -22.60 18.46 10.75
C PHE A 304 -23.45 17.28 10.31
N ASN A 305 -23.38 16.90 9.03
CA ASN A 305 -24.12 15.75 8.51
C ASN A 305 -23.38 14.43 8.75
N MET A 306 -22.06 14.49 8.98
CA MET A 306 -21.22 13.33 9.26
C MET A 306 -20.02 13.73 10.13
N VAL A 307 -19.60 12.83 11.01
CA VAL A 307 -18.39 12.96 11.82
C VAL A 307 -17.45 11.80 11.53
N VAL A 308 -16.18 12.12 11.27
CA VAL A 308 -15.11 11.15 11.03
C VAL A 308 -14.13 11.19 12.20
N LEU A 309 -14.01 10.08 12.91
CA LEU A 309 -13.08 9.88 14.00
C LEU A 309 -11.71 9.50 13.44
N SER A 310 -10.74 10.42 13.54
CA SER A 310 -9.36 10.15 13.08
C SER A 310 -8.65 9.28 14.12
N VAL A 311 -8.81 7.96 13.96
CA VAL A 311 -8.33 6.95 14.91
C VAL A 311 -6.81 6.77 14.87
N GLY A 312 -6.25 6.50 16.05
CA GLY A 312 -4.83 6.22 16.23
C GLY A 312 -4.37 4.85 15.74
N LEU A 313 -3.06 4.62 15.80
CA LEU A 313 -2.41 3.34 15.55
C LEU A 313 -1.95 2.73 16.88
N ASN A 314 -2.40 1.52 17.14
CA ASN A 314 -1.98 0.69 18.26
C ASN A 314 -0.92 -0.32 17.82
N PRO A 315 -0.11 -0.86 18.76
CA PRO A 315 0.67 -2.07 18.49
C PRO A 315 -0.24 -3.20 18.01
N PRO A 316 0.27 -4.15 17.20
CA PRO A 316 -0.48 -5.35 16.83
C PRO A 316 -1.03 -6.08 18.06
N ALA A 317 -2.25 -6.58 17.98
CA ALA A 317 -2.92 -7.31 19.06
C ALA A 317 -2.17 -8.59 19.44
N ASP A 318 -1.43 -9.18 18.49
CA ASP A 318 -0.58 -10.34 18.69
C ASP A 318 0.89 -10.00 18.99
N ALA A 319 1.22 -8.72 19.28
CA ALA A 319 2.60 -8.29 19.54
C ALA A 319 3.27 -9.08 20.68
N GLU A 320 2.56 -9.32 21.78
CA GLU A 320 3.09 -10.09 22.94
C GLU A 320 3.33 -11.56 22.57
N PHE A 321 2.42 -12.16 21.79
CA PHE A 321 2.60 -13.51 21.26
C PHE A 321 3.82 -13.60 20.33
N LEU A 322 3.99 -12.63 19.43
CA LEU A 322 5.16 -12.56 18.55
C LEU A 322 6.44 -12.34 19.37
N ALA A 323 6.41 -11.48 20.39
CA ALA A 323 7.57 -11.23 21.24
C ALA A 323 8.03 -12.49 21.97
N GLU A 324 7.09 -13.24 22.56
CA GLU A 324 7.35 -14.53 23.21
C GLU A 324 7.94 -15.55 22.22
N LYS A 325 7.30 -15.73 21.06
CA LYS A 325 7.70 -16.75 20.08
C LYS A 325 9.06 -16.47 19.45
N PHE A 326 9.32 -15.22 19.08
CA PHE A 326 10.59 -14.85 18.47
C PHE A 326 11.69 -14.58 19.51
N GLY A 327 11.33 -14.38 20.78
CA GLY A 327 12.27 -14.08 21.86
C GLY A 327 12.83 -12.66 21.77
N ILE A 328 11.98 -11.69 21.43
CA ILE A 328 12.32 -10.26 21.39
C ILE A 328 11.63 -9.51 22.53
N GLU A 329 12.16 -8.35 22.91
CA GLU A 329 11.51 -7.47 23.86
C GLU A 329 10.58 -6.47 23.17
N LEU A 330 9.53 -6.06 23.88
CA LEU A 330 8.68 -4.93 23.52
C LEU A 330 9.04 -3.71 24.37
N ASN A 331 8.76 -2.51 23.86
CA ASN A 331 8.86 -1.28 24.62
C ASN A 331 7.65 -1.09 25.55
N GLU A 332 7.64 0.01 26.32
CA GLU A 332 6.56 0.33 27.27
C GLU A 332 5.17 0.47 26.62
N TYR A 333 5.12 0.69 25.31
CA TYR A 333 3.89 0.80 24.52
C TYR A 333 3.55 -0.46 23.73
N LYS A 334 4.24 -1.58 24.00
CA LYS A 334 4.09 -2.88 23.33
C LYS A 334 4.46 -2.92 21.84
N PHE A 335 5.21 -1.95 21.33
CA PHE A 335 5.88 -2.06 20.03
C PHE A 335 7.22 -2.80 20.17
N ALA A 336 7.77 -3.30 19.07
CA ALA A 336 9.09 -3.95 19.09
C ALA A 336 10.16 -2.99 19.62
N LYS A 337 10.87 -3.41 20.68
CA LYS A 337 12.03 -2.68 21.19
C LYS A 337 13.19 -2.85 20.22
N THR A 338 13.72 -1.74 19.73
CA THR A 338 14.82 -1.71 18.76
C THR A 338 15.98 -0.88 19.28
N ASP A 339 17.16 -1.09 18.68
CA ASP A 339 18.34 -0.31 19.01
C ASP A 339 18.19 1.17 18.61
N VAL A 340 18.68 2.08 19.45
CA VAL A 340 18.55 3.54 19.25
C VAL A 340 19.30 4.01 18.02
N PHE A 341 20.46 3.42 17.71
CA PHE A 341 21.31 3.80 16.59
C PHE A 341 21.13 2.89 15.37
N ASN A 342 20.50 1.72 15.55
CA ASN A 342 20.05 0.83 14.49
C ASN A 342 18.55 0.45 14.68
N PRO A 343 17.62 1.30 14.21
CA PRO A 343 16.18 1.21 14.53
C PRO A 343 15.44 0.06 13.85
N VAL A 344 16.16 -0.90 13.27
CA VAL A 344 15.61 -2.14 12.71
C VAL A 344 16.14 -3.40 13.42
N GLN A 345 17.18 -3.28 14.25
CA GLN A 345 17.69 -4.38 15.05
C GLN A 345 16.84 -4.54 16.32
N THR A 346 16.35 -5.76 16.55
CA THR A 346 15.65 -6.10 17.81
C THR A 346 16.66 -6.45 18.90
N THR A 347 16.16 -6.78 20.10
CA THR A 347 17.00 -7.28 21.18
C THR A 347 17.59 -8.67 20.94
N LYS A 348 17.16 -9.39 19.88
CA LYS A 348 17.69 -10.71 19.52
C LYS A 348 18.47 -10.66 18.22
N PRO A 349 19.77 -11.00 18.23
CA PRO A 349 20.59 -11.07 17.02
C PRO A 349 19.97 -11.96 15.94
N GLY A 350 20.04 -11.52 14.68
CA GLY A 350 19.47 -12.22 13.53
C GLY A 350 17.95 -12.03 13.33
N ILE A 351 17.28 -11.37 14.28
CA ILE A 351 15.88 -10.97 14.17
C ILE A 351 15.77 -9.45 14.09
N PHE A 352 15.12 -8.97 13.03
CA PHE A 352 14.92 -7.56 12.73
C PHE A 352 13.44 -7.22 12.80
N ALA A 353 13.11 -5.95 13.06
CA ALA A 353 11.75 -5.44 13.00
C ALA A 353 11.70 -4.18 12.12
N CYS A 354 10.63 -4.00 11.35
CA CYS A 354 10.48 -2.82 10.51
C CYS A 354 9.02 -2.38 10.34
N GLY A 355 8.83 -1.17 9.83
CA GLY A 355 7.51 -0.62 9.60
C GLY A 355 6.81 -0.26 10.91
N ALA A 356 5.48 -0.22 10.88
CA ALA A 356 4.71 0.28 12.01
C ALA A 356 4.81 -0.55 13.30
N PHE A 357 5.40 -1.75 13.25
CA PHE A 357 5.61 -2.57 14.43
C PHE A 357 6.66 -1.99 15.39
N THR A 358 7.54 -1.11 14.91
CA THR A 358 8.53 -0.43 15.76
C THR A 358 8.00 0.85 16.39
N GLN A 359 7.03 1.51 15.74
CA GLN A 359 6.32 2.72 16.20
C GLN A 359 5.32 3.20 15.13
N PRO A 360 4.32 4.02 15.47
CA PRO A 360 3.47 4.68 14.47
C PRO A 360 4.29 5.51 13.48
N LYS A 361 4.12 5.27 12.18
CA LYS A 361 4.86 5.96 11.11
C LYS A 361 4.14 5.86 9.77
N ASP A 362 4.55 6.70 8.83
CA ASP A 362 4.00 6.72 7.48
C ASP A 362 4.63 5.67 6.54
N ILE A 363 4.17 5.67 5.28
CA ILE A 363 4.63 4.73 4.26
C ILE A 363 6.10 4.99 3.86
N PRO A 364 6.53 6.23 3.53
CA PRO A 364 7.94 6.53 3.27
C PRO A 364 8.90 6.02 4.35
N GLU A 365 8.61 6.29 5.63
CA GLU A 365 9.43 5.83 6.74
C GLU A 365 9.43 4.30 6.84
N THR A 366 8.26 3.68 6.66
CA THR A 366 8.11 2.20 6.64
C THR A 366 8.95 1.55 5.55
N VAL A 367 8.91 2.07 4.32
CA VAL A 367 9.69 1.54 3.18
C VAL A 367 11.20 1.74 3.39
N THR A 368 11.57 2.84 4.02
CA THR A 368 12.97 3.12 4.40
C THR A 368 13.47 2.10 5.42
N GLN A 369 12.71 1.85 6.49
CA GLN A 369 13.05 0.83 7.48
C GLN A 369 13.09 -0.58 6.89
N ALA A 370 12.17 -0.94 5.99
CA ALA A 370 12.21 -2.24 5.32
C ALA A 370 13.50 -2.42 4.50
N SER A 371 13.96 -1.35 3.83
CA SER A 371 15.23 -1.36 3.08
C SER A 371 16.43 -1.48 4.01
N ALA A 372 16.41 -0.80 5.15
CA ALA A 372 17.46 -0.88 6.17
C ALA A 372 17.56 -2.29 6.80
N ALA A 373 16.41 -2.91 7.12
CA ALA A 373 16.36 -4.28 7.61
C ALA A 373 16.93 -5.26 6.58
N SER A 374 16.59 -5.09 5.29
CA SER A 374 17.18 -5.89 4.21
C SER A 374 18.70 -5.70 4.10
N GLY A 375 19.20 -4.47 4.29
CA GLY A 375 20.64 -4.19 4.32
C GLY A 375 21.36 -4.95 5.45
N CYS A 376 20.76 -4.99 6.65
CA CYS A 376 21.30 -5.74 7.78
C CYS A 376 21.27 -7.26 7.55
N VAL A 377 20.20 -7.77 6.94
CA VAL A 377 20.09 -9.20 6.56
C VAL A 377 21.13 -9.56 5.51
N ASN A 378 21.34 -8.70 4.51
CA ASN A 378 22.33 -8.94 3.45
C ASN A 378 23.76 -8.98 3.97
N GLU A 379 24.05 -8.18 5.00
CA GLU A 379 25.33 -8.21 5.72
C GLU A 379 25.47 -9.51 6.52
N LEU A 380 24.46 -9.90 7.29
CA LEU A 380 24.47 -11.15 8.07
C LEU A 380 24.65 -12.40 7.19
N LEU A 381 24.01 -12.42 6.01
CA LEU A 381 23.95 -13.59 5.14
C LEU A 381 24.89 -13.50 3.92
N TYR A 382 25.86 -12.58 3.93
CA TYR A 382 26.66 -12.28 2.74
C TYR A 382 27.41 -13.51 2.19
N GLU A 383 27.91 -14.40 3.07
CA GLU A 383 28.63 -15.63 2.68
C GLU A 383 27.77 -16.64 1.92
N LYS A 384 26.44 -16.58 2.09
CA LYS A 384 25.47 -17.46 1.42
C LYS A 384 24.74 -16.75 0.28
N ARG A 385 25.18 -15.54 -0.10
CA ARG A 385 24.55 -14.80 -1.20
C ARG A 385 24.57 -15.63 -2.49
N GLY A 386 23.39 -15.84 -3.05
CA GLY A 386 23.23 -16.50 -4.34
C GLY A 386 23.09 -18.02 -4.29
N THR A 387 23.19 -18.66 -3.13
CA THR A 387 23.15 -20.13 -3.03
C THR A 387 21.77 -20.75 -3.28
N LEU A 388 20.70 -19.97 -3.11
CA LEU A 388 19.31 -20.40 -3.27
C LEU A 388 18.57 -19.58 -4.34
N ILE A 389 19.28 -19.07 -5.36
CA ILE A 389 18.65 -18.32 -6.45
C ILE A 389 18.08 -19.29 -7.49
N THR A 390 16.78 -19.21 -7.71
CA THR A 390 16.06 -19.71 -8.88
C THR A 390 16.12 -18.66 -9.99
N GLU A 391 16.65 -19.06 -11.15
CA GLU A 391 16.64 -18.21 -12.34
C GLU A 391 15.24 -18.17 -13.00
N LYS A 392 14.77 -16.97 -13.34
CA LYS A 392 13.49 -16.80 -14.06
C LYS A 392 13.66 -17.28 -15.51
N THR A 393 12.95 -18.33 -15.88
CA THR A 393 12.82 -18.77 -17.27
C THR A 393 11.67 -18.02 -17.95
N LEU A 394 11.89 -17.59 -19.19
CA LEU A 394 10.88 -16.93 -20.02
C LEU A 394 10.65 -17.77 -21.28
N PRO A 395 9.43 -17.74 -21.86
CA PRO A 395 9.19 -18.37 -23.15
C PRO A 395 10.07 -17.73 -24.24
N PRO A 396 10.39 -18.47 -25.32
CA PRO A 396 11.09 -17.92 -26.47
C PRO A 396 10.38 -16.68 -27.03
N GLU A 397 11.15 -15.68 -27.47
CA GLU A 397 10.55 -14.48 -28.05
C GLU A 397 9.88 -14.81 -29.39
N ILE A 398 8.63 -14.39 -29.55
CA ILE A 398 7.85 -14.50 -30.78
C ILE A 398 8.53 -13.63 -31.84
N PHE A 399 8.85 -14.23 -32.98
CA PHE A 399 9.41 -13.49 -34.11
C PHE A 399 8.33 -12.61 -34.75
N VAL A 400 8.53 -11.29 -34.74
CA VAL A 400 7.57 -10.30 -35.25
C VAL A 400 8.10 -9.45 -36.41
N ALA A 401 9.38 -9.62 -36.79
CA ALA A 401 9.98 -8.80 -37.83
C ALA A 401 9.34 -9.09 -39.19
N GLY A 402 9.02 -8.04 -39.95
CA GLY A 402 8.32 -8.13 -41.24
C GLY A 402 6.82 -8.43 -41.16
N GLN A 403 6.26 -8.69 -39.98
CA GLN A 403 4.81 -8.88 -39.82
C GLN A 403 4.07 -7.54 -39.75
N PRO A 404 2.83 -7.45 -40.26
CA PRO A 404 2.01 -6.26 -40.07
C PRO A 404 1.72 -6.05 -38.58
N PRO A 405 1.71 -4.79 -38.08
CA PRO A 405 1.36 -4.53 -36.69
C PRO A 405 -0.05 -5.03 -36.36
N ARG A 406 -0.16 -5.71 -35.23
CA ARG A 406 -1.39 -6.20 -34.60
C ARG A 406 -1.38 -5.70 -33.16
N ILE A 407 -2.05 -4.58 -32.94
CA ILE A 407 -1.98 -3.82 -31.69
C ILE A 407 -3.18 -4.15 -30.81
N GLY A 408 -2.93 -4.56 -29.56
CA GLY A 408 -3.96 -4.57 -28.52
C GLY A 408 -3.81 -3.37 -27.60
N VAL A 409 -4.91 -2.65 -27.36
CA VAL A 409 -4.93 -1.49 -26.49
C VAL A 409 -5.81 -1.74 -25.27
N PHE A 410 -5.25 -1.59 -24.07
CA PHE A 410 -5.95 -1.75 -22.80
C PHE A 410 -6.12 -0.38 -22.13
N ILE A 411 -7.35 0.09 -21.98
CA ILE A 411 -7.68 1.38 -21.40
C ILE A 411 -8.11 1.20 -19.94
N CYS A 412 -7.42 1.86 -19.02
CA CYS A 412 -7.65 1.72 -17.58
C CYS A 412 -8.65 2.77 -17.07
N HIS A 413 -9.56 2.37 -16.18
CA HIS A 413 -10.41 3.31 -15.43
C HIS A 413 -9.69 3.88 -14.22
N CYS A 414 -8.78 3.09 -13.62
CA CYS A 414 -8.06 3.43 -12.39
C CYS A 414 -9.02 3.83 -11.24
N GLY A 415 -10.11 3.08 -11.11
CA GLY A 415 -11.26 3.48 -10.29
C GLY A 415 -11.89 4.75 -10.87
N ILE A 416 -11.93 5.82 -10.08
CA ILE A 416 -12.39 7.14 -10.51
C ILE A 416 -11.25 8.09 -10.93
N ASN A 417 -9.98 7.67 -10.78
CA ASN A 417 -8.86 8.56 -11.09
C ASN A 417 -8.74 8.90 -12.58
N ILE A 418 -9.17 8.00 -13.46
CA ILE A 418 -9.29 8.29 -14.91
C ILE A 418 -10.78 8.41 -15.26
N ALA A 419 -11.58 7.39 -14.91
CA ALA A 419 -12.99 7.35 -15.31
C ALA A 419 -13.87 8.44 -14.67
N GLY A 420 -13.41 9.10 -13.60
CA GLY A 420 -14.11 10.25 -13.03
C GLY A 420 -14.00 11.53 -13.88
N TYR A 421 -13.03 11.60 -14.79
CA TYR A 421 -12.73 12.80 -15.57
C TYR A 421 -12.49 12.52 -17.07
N VAL A 422 -12.66 11.28 -17.53
CA VAL A 422 -12.47 10.85 -18.92
C VAL A 422 -13.53 9.80 -19.26
N ASP A 423 -14.24 9.96 -20.39
CA ASP A 423 -15.11 8.91 -20.90
C ASP A 423 -14.25 7.77 -21.50
N VAL A 424 -13.89 6.82 -20.64
CA VAL A 424 -13.10 5.65 -20.99
C VAL A 424 -13.79 4.78 -22.05
N ALA A 425 -15.13 4.75 -22.06
CA ALA A 425 -15.89 3.99 -23.05
C ALA A 425 -15.75 4.60 -24.44
N GLU A 426 -15.82 5.93 -24.53
CA GLU A 426 -15.62 6.65 -25.78
C GLU A 426 -14.17 6.53 -26.28
N VAL A 427 -13.17 6.65 -25.38
CA VAL A 427 -11.75 6.44 -25.75
C VAL A 427 -11.54 5.03 -26.30
N ALA A 428 -12.12 4.00 -25.68
CA ALA A 428 -12.03 2.62 -26.18
C ALA A 428 -12.68 2.45 -27.55
N ARG A 429 -13.90 2.97 -27.76
CA ARG A 429 -14.60 2.95 -29.06
C ARG A 429 -13.79 3.64 -30.14
N TYR A 430 -13.26 4.83 -29.86
CA TYR A 430 -12.40 5.56 -30.78
C TYR A 430 -11.14 4.77 -31.11
N THR A 431 -10.48 4.19 -30.11
CA THR A 431 -9.24 3.43 -30.27
C THR A 431 -9.42 2.23 -31.19
N ALA A 432 -10.56 1.54 -31.10
CA ALA A 432 -10.88 0.42 -31.99
C ALA A 432 -10.96 0.80 -33.48
N THR A 433 -11.14 2.09 -33.81
CA THR A 433 -11.16 2.58 -35.20
C THR A 433 -9.77 2.89 -35.76
N LEU A 434 -8.73 2.89 -34.92
CA LEU A 434 -7.39 3.28 -35.33
C LEU A 434 -6.70 2.19 -36.18
N PRO A 435 -5.83 2.57 -37.13
CA PRO A 435 -5.13 1.60 -37.97
C PRO A 435 -4.32 0.58 -37.16
N ASN A 436 -4.38 -0.69 -37.57
CA ASN A 436 -3.66 -1.82 -36.96
C ASN A 436 -4.08 -2.20 -35.53
N VAL A 437 -5.08 -1.52 -34.94
CA VAL A 437 -5.67 -1.93 -33.67
C VAL A 437 -6.62 -3.11 -33.92
N VAL A 438 -6.27 -4.27 -33.35
CA VAL A 438 -7.06 -5.51 -33.49
C VAL A 438 -8.10 -5.62 -32.37
N MET A 439 -7.78 -5.08 -31.20
CA MET A 439 -8.68 -5.02 -30.06
C MET A 439 -8.42 -3.75 -29.24
N ALA A 440 -9.49 -3.20 -28.66
CA ALA A 440 -9.44 -2.18 -27.65
C ALA A 440 -10.35 -2.60 -26.49
N ASP A 441 -9.78 -2.80 -25.30
CA ASP A 441 -10.49 -3.32 -24.14
C ASP A 441 -10.36 -2.35 -22.96
N ARG A 442 -11.31 -2.39 -22.03
CA ARG A 442 -11.39 -1.48 -20.90
C ARG A 442 -11.47 -2.25 -19.59
N ASN A 443 -10.60 -1.92 -18.64
CA ASN A 443 -10.46 -2.64 -17.38
C ASN A 443 -10.48 -1.67 -16.21
N LEU A 444 -10.98 -2.11 -15.04
CA LEU A 444 -11.05 -1.25 -13.86
C LEU A 444 -9.65 -0.87 -13.38
N TYR A 445 -8.75 -1.84 -13.29
CA TYR A 445 -7.35 -1.66 -12.90
C TYR A 445 -6.41 -2.50 -13.76
N THR A 446 -5.88 -1.96 -14.85
CA THR A 446 -5.02 -2.74 -15.77
C THR A 446 -3.78 -3.33 -15.10
N CYS A 447 -3.29 -2.74 -14.00
CA CYS A 447 -2.11 -3.22 -13.27
C CYS A 447 -2.39 -4.40 -12.32
N SER A 448 -3.65 -4.81 -12.12
CA SER A 448 -3.99 -5.91 -11.22
C SER A 448 -3.51 -7.27 -11.75
N ALA A 449 -3.41 -8.26 -10.87
CA ALA A 449 -2.89 -9.59 -11.21
C ALA A 449 -3.76 -10.31 -12.26
N ASP A 450 -5.08 -10.23 -12.11
CA ASP A 450 -6.08 -10.78 -13.04
C ASP A 450 -5.96 -10.15 -14.42
N THR A 451 -5.89 -8.81 -14.51
CA THR A 451 -5.83 -8.14 -15.82
C THR A 451 -4.49 -8.40 -16.51
N GLN A 452 -3.39 -8.62 -15.75
CA GLN A 452 -2.15 -9.09 -16.35
C GLN A 452 -2.26 -10.51 -16.93
N GLY A 453 -3.04 -11.40 -16.30
CA GLY A 453 -3.40 -12.69 -16.88
C GLY A 453 -4.15 -12.52 -18.20
N ILE A 454 -5.19 -11.69 -18.20
CA ILE A 454 -6.01 -11.36 -19.39
C ILE A 454 -5.13 -10.79 -20.52
N ILE A 455 -4.18 -9.90 -20.22
CA ILE A 455 -3.26 -9.37 -21.25
C ILE A 455 -2.51 -10.52 -21.95
N LYS A 456 -2.01 -11.50 -21.20
CA LYS A 456 -1.29 -12.65 -21.78
C LYS A 456 -2.22 -13.51 -22.64
N GLU A 457 -3.41 -13.83 -22.14
CA GLU A 457 -4.43 -14.57 -22.90
C GLU A 457 -4.81 -13.85 -24.20
N LYS A 458 -5.00 -12.52 -24.15
CA LYS A 458 -5.36 -11.71 -25.32
C LYS A 458 -4.21 -11.59 -26.33
N ILE A 459 -2.95 -11.61 -25.88
CA ILE A 459 -1.79 -11.68 -26.78
C ILE A 459 -1.86 -12.95 -27.62
N GLU A 460 -2.19 -14.07 -27.00
CA GLU A 460 -2.33 -15.36 -27.68
C GLU A 460 -3.59 -15.40 -28.56
N GLU A 461 -4.77 -15.08 -28.01
CA GLU A 461 -6.07 -15.14 -28.68
C GLU A 461 -6.14 -14.29 -29.95
N TYR A 462 -5.63 -13.05 -29.90
CA TYR A 462 -5.69 -12.11 -31.02
C TYR A 462 -4.40 -12.09 -31.85
N HIS A 463 -3.41 -12.92 -31.50
CA HIS A 463 -2.06 -12.91 -32.08
C HIS A 463 -1.48 -11.49 -32.10
N LEU A 464 -1.49 -10.83 -30.94
CA LEU A 464 -0.98 -9.47 -30.81
C LEU A 464 0.54 -9.49 -30.91
N ASN A 465 1.10 -8.53 -31.63
CA ASN A 465 2.55 -8.33 -31.71
C ASN A 465 2.99 -6.97 -31.16
N ARG A 466 2.04 -6.13 -30.72
CA ARG A 466 2.27 -4.86 -30.02
C ARG A 466 1.20 -4.71 -28.94
N VAL A 467 1.58 -4.17 -27.79
CA VAL A 467 0.65 -3.93 -26.67
C VAL A 467 0.75 -2.48 -26.23
N ILE A 468 -0.40 -1.84 -26.05
CA ILE A 468 -0.51 -0.49 -25.52
C ILE A 468 -1.36 -0.53 -24.27
N VAL A 469 -0.90 0.13 -23.21
CA VAL A 469 -1.73 0.40 -22.04
C VAL A 469 -1.95 1.90 -21.92
N ALA A 470 -3.21 2.33 -21.99
CA ALA A 470 -3.63 3.70 -21.74
C ALA A 470 -4.03 3.85 -20.27
N SER A 471 -3.11 4.36 -19.45
CA SER A 471 -3.34 4.51 -18.01
C SER A 471 -2.46 5.61 -17.38
N CYS A 472 -1.59 5.25 -16.46
CA CYS A 472 -0.75 6.12 -15.65
C CYS A 472 0.61 6.41 -16.30
N THR A 473 1.51 7.04 -15.54
CA THR A 473 2.86 7.33 -16.00
C THR A 473 3.70 6.06 -16.27
N PRO A 474 4.48 6.03 -17.38
CA PRO A 474 5.41 4.94 -17.67
C PRO A 474 6.47 4.77 -16.58
N ARG A 475 6.82 5.83 -15.86
CA ARG A 475 7.79 5.77 -14.76
C ARG A 475 7.42 4.81 -13.64
N THR A 476 6.13 4.51 -13.48
CA THR A 476 5.65 3.66 -12.38
C THR A 476 5.40 2.23 -12.84
N HIS A 477 4.68 2.03 -13.96
CA HIS A 477 4.16 0.71 -14.33
C HIS A 477 4.67 0.16 -15.67
N GLU A 478 5.45 0.92 -16.46
CA GLU A 478 6.01 0.38 -17.71
C GLU A 478 6.81 -0.91 -17.46
N PRO A 479 7.70 -1.00 -16.44
CA PRO A 479 8.43 -2.24 -16.18
C PRO A 479 7.53 -3.44 -15.87
N LEU A 480 6.38 -3.20 -15.22
CA LEU A 480 5.41 -4.25 -14.87
C LEU A 480 4.80 -4.84 -16.15
N PHE A 481 4.23 -4.01 -17.01
CA PHE A 481 3.61 -4.46 -18.26
C PHE A 481 4.63 -5.04 -19.24
N GLN A 482 5.82 -4.47 -19.26
CA GLN A 482 6.96 -5.03 -19.99
C GLN A 482 7.27 -6.47 -19.55
N GLU A 483 7.25 -6.78 -18.25
CA GLU A 483 7.38 -8.16 -17.79
C GLU A 483 6.17 -9.03 -18.13
N THR A 484 4.95 -8.49 -18.04
CA THR A 484 3.73 -9.21 -18.42
C THR A 484 3.79 -9.70 -19.88
N ILE A 485 4.17 -8.83 -20.83
CA ILE A 485 4.22 -9.23 -22.25
C ILE A 485 5.37 -10.19 -22.56
N ARG A 486 6.49 -10.11 -21.82
CA ARG A 486 7.62 -11.05 -21.95
C ARG A 486 7.24 -12.45 -21.51
N GLU A 487 6.39 -12.56 -20.50
CA GLU A 487 5.84 -13.86 -20.07
C GLU A 487 4.87 -14.46 -21.09
N ALA A 488 4.37 -13.67 -22.04
CA ALA A 488 3.62 -14.15 -23.22
C ALA A 488 4.51 -14.27 -24.47
N GLY A 489 5.84 -14.17 -24.33
CA GLY A 489 6.80 -14.31 -25.44
C GLY A 489 6.99 -13.06 -26.30
N LEU A 490 6.40 -11.91 -25.98
CA LEU A 490 6.68 -10.68 -26.73
C LEU A 490 7.95 -9.99 -26.24
N ASN A 491 8.72 -9.44 -27.19
CA ASN A 491 9.86 -8.60 -26.85
C ASN A 491 9.41 -7.37 -26.04
N ARG A 492 10.15 -7.07 -24.97
CA ARG A 492 9.89 -5.99 -24.01
C ARG A 492 9.56 -4.65 -24.68
N TYR A 493 10.25 -4.32 -25.77
CA TYR A 493 10.17 -3.01 -26.41
C TYR A 493 9.03 -2.87 -27.40
N LEU A 494 8.21 -3.92 -27.56
CA LEU A 494 6.95 -3.89 -28.32
C LEU A 494 5.76 -3.38 -27.50
N PHE A 495 6.03 -2.94 -26.27
CA PHE A 495 5.08 -2.28 -25.38
C PHE A 495 5.13 -0.75 -25.56
N GLN A 496 3.98 -0.08 -25.46
CA GLN A 496 3.88 1.37 -25.28
C GLN A 496 2.87 1.74 -24.18
N MET A 497 3.06 2.90 -23.59
CA MET A 497 2.13 3.46 -22.60
C MET A 497 1.59 4.80 -23.08
N ALA A 498 0.27 4.98 -23.00
CA ALA A 498 -0.38 6.27 -23.16
C ALA A 498 -0.77 6.79 -21.77
N ASN A 499 -0.17 7.90 -21.34
CA ASN A 499 -0.42 8.47 -20.02
C ASN A 499 -1.67 9.35 -20.04
N ILE A 500 -2.82 8.73 -19.84
CA ILE A 500 -4.13 9.41 -19.81
C ILE A 500 -4.56 9.80 -18.39
N ARG A 501 -3.70 9.59 -17.39
CA ARG A 501 -3.97 9.97 -15.99
C ARG A 501 -3.19 11.20 -15.56
N ASP A 502 -1.90 11.02 -15.29
CA ASP A 502 -1.02 12.06 -14.75
C ASP A 502 -0.85 13.23 -15.74
N GLN A 503 -0.98 12.97 -17.05
CA GLN A 503 -0.93 13.98 -18.11
C GLN A 503 -2.30 14.37 -18.67
N CYS A 504 -3.41 13.82 -18.15
CA CYS A 504 -4.74 14.14 -18.66
C CYS A 504 -5.79 14.22 -17.54
N SER A 505 -6.35 13.10 -17.07
CA SER A 505 -7.48 13.13 -16.14
C SER A 505 -7.25 14.00 -14.89
N TRP A 506 -6.10 13.89 -14.23
CA TRP A 506 -5.80 14.64 -13.01
C TRP A 506 -5.52 16.12 -13.21
N VAL A 507 -5.09 16.53 -14.41
CA VAL A 507 -4.76 17.94 -14.67
C VAL A 507 -5.91 18.69 -15.35
N HIS A 508 -6.97 17.97 -15.73
CA HIS A 508 -8.14 18.46 -16.47
C HIS A 508 -9.45 18.08 -15.79
N MET A 509 -9.46 18.01 -14.44
CA MET A 509 -10.59 17.54 -13.65
C MET A 509 -11.90 18.33 -13.88
N ASN A 510 -11.78 19.58 -14.35
CA ASN A 510 -12.90 20.49 -14.58
C ASN A 510 -13.37 20.54 -16.05
N ASP A 511 -12.73 19.81 -16.96
CA ASP A 511 -13.06 19.83 -18.40
C ASP A 511 -13.08 18.41 -18.97
N TRP A 512 -14.20 17.72 -18.72
CA TRP A 512 -14.39 16.32 -19.06
C TRP A 512 -14.30 16.03 -20.56
N GLU A 513 -14.88 16.91 -21.39
CA GLU A 513 -14.88 16.76 -22.85
C GLU A 513 -13.47 16.91 -23.41
N ALA A 514 -12.74 17.97 -23.02
CA ALA A 514 -11.37 18.18 -23.47
C ALA A 514 -10.42 17.10 -22.94
N ALA A 515 -10.60 16.63 -21.70
CA ALA A 515 -9.83 15.53 -21.15
C ALA A 515 -10.05 14.22 -21.95
N THR A 516 -11.29 13.96 -22.36
CA THR A 516 -11.62 12.79 -23.17
C THR A 516 -11.02 12.90 -24.57
N GLN A 517 -11.12 14.07 -25.21
CA GLN A 517 -10.52 14.30 -26.52
C GLN A 517 -8.99 14.20 -26.49
N LYS A 518 -8.35 14.79 -25.48
CA LYS A 518 -6.89 14.67 -25.27
C LYS A 518 -6.49 13.21 -25.03
N SER A 519 -7.28 12.43 -24.31
CA SER A 519 -7.02 11.00 -24.09
C SER A 519 -7.05 10.21 -25.40
N LYS A 520 -8.01 10.47 -26.30
CA LYS A 520 -8.04 9.90 -27.65
C LYS A 520 -6.77 10.24 -28.44
N ASP A 521 -6.33 11.49 -28.37
CA ASP A 521 -5.14 11.95 -29.09
C ASP A 521 -3.87 11.28 -28.56
N LEU A 522 -3.71 11.17 -27.24
CA LEU A 522 -2.59 10.48 -26.60
C LEU A 522 -2.53 9.00 -26.99
N VAL A 523 -3.69 8.32 -27.03
CA VAL A 523 -3.77 6.93 -27.50
C VAL A 523 -3.45 6.84 -28.98
N ARG A 524 -3.96 7.74 -29.82
CA ARG A 524 -3.61 7.80 -31.26
C ARG A 524 -2.11 7.98 -31.47
N MET A 525 -1.45 8.83 -30.68
CA MET A 525 0.00 9.03 -30.73
C MET A 525 0.73 7.73 -30.36
N ALA A 526 0.32 7.07 -29.28
CA ALA A 526 0.92 5.80 -28.86
C ALA A 526 0.73 4.69 -29.92
N VAL A 527 -0.45 4.60 -30.53
CA VAL A 527 -0.74 3.67 -31.64
C VAL A 527 0.18 3.93 -32.83
N ASN A 528 0.31 5.18 -33.28
CA ASN A 528 1.19 5.50 -34.40
C ASN A 528 2.66 5.20 -34.11
N LYS A 529 3.12 5.41 -32.87
CA LYS A 529 4.46 4.99 -32.46
C LYS A 529 4.60 3.47 -32.45
N ALA A 530 3.63 2.75 -31.88
CA ALA A 530 3.65 1.29 -31.79
C ALA A 530 3.67 0.58 -33.15
N ARG A 531 3.11 1.22 -34.19
CA ARG A 531 3.19 0.72 -35.58
C ARG A 531 4.61 0.71 -36.15
N LEU A 532 5.51 1.55 -35.61
CA LEU A 532 6.86 1.75 -36.13
C LEU A 532 7.96 1.14 -35.26
N ILE A 533 7.68 0.85 -33.98
CA ILE A 533 8.68 0.22 -33.10
C ILE A 533 8.92 -1.24 -33.51
N GLY A 534 10.18 -1.65 -33.43
CA GLY A 534 10.63 -3.03 -33.59
C GLY A 534 11.17 -3.61 -32.28
N PRO A 535 11.42 -4.93 -32.24
CA PRO A 535 12.08 -5.55 -31.10
C PRO A 535 13.50 -5.01 -30.95
N ILE A 536 13.95 -4.82 -29.72
CA ILE A 536 15.30 -4.34 -29.39
C ILE A 536 15.92 -5.30 -28.38
N GLU A 537 17.21 -5.56 -28.51
CA GLU A 537 17.98 -6.33 -27.53
C GLU A 537 18.61 -5.41 -26.49
N ARG A 538 18.64 -5.86 -25.23
CA ARG A 538 19.40 -5.16 -24.20
C ARG A 538 20.87 -5.51 -24.31
N ILE A 539 21.70 -4.47 -24.37
CA ILE A 539 23.13 -4.60 -24.19
C ILE A 539 23.38 -5.00 -22.73
N LYS A 540 24.03 -6.15 -22.53
CA LYS A 540 24.51 -6.56 -21.20
C LYS A 540 25.84 -5.86 -20.95
N LEU A 541 25.89 -5.03 -19.93
CA LEU A 541 27.11 -4.35 -19.50
C LEU A 541 27.64 -5.05 -18.23
N SER A 542 28.96 -5.22 -18.16
CA SER A 542 29.62 -5.68 -16.94
C SER A 542 29.54 -4.58 -15.88
N VAL A 543 29.22 -4.97 -14.65
CA VAL A 543 29.21 -4.06 -13.49
C VAL A 543 30.49 -4.26 -12.70
N THR A 544 31.27 -3.19 -12.52
CA THR A 544 32.40 -3.17 -11.58
C THR A 544 31.86 -3.31 -10.17
N LYS A 545 32.35 -4.30 -9.42
CA LYS A 545 31.84 -4.64 -8.07
C LYS A 545 32.44 -3.76 -6.96
N ASN A 546 32.53 -2.46 -7.22
CA ASN A 546 33.06 -1.47 -6.30
C ASN A 546 31.99 -0.42 -6.01
N ALA A 547 31.95 0.08 -4.77
CA ALA A 547 31.05 1.13 -4.34
C ALA A 547 31.82 2.44 -4.09
N LEU A 548 31.22 3.57 -4.48
CA LEU A 548 31.67 4.91 -4.10
C LEU A 548 30.56 5.56 -3.28
N VAL A 549 30.87 5.91 -2.03
CA VAL A 549 29.99 6.64 -1.13
C VAL A 549 30.53 8.06 -0.99
N ILE A 550 29.68 9.06 -1.26
CA ILE A 550 30.01 10.48 -1.19
C ILE A 550 29.35 11.09 0.04
N GLY A 551 30.18 11.64 0.93
CA GLY A 551 29.81 12.20 2.23
C GLY A 551 30.07 11.21 3.36
N GLY A 552 31.04 11.53 4.22
CA GLY A 552 31.42 10.84 5.44
C GLY A 552 30.61 11.24 6.69
N GLY A 553 29.37 11.67 6.51
CA GLY A 553 28.40 11.77 7.62
C GLY A 553 27.89 10.39 8.06
N ILE A 554 27.05 10.34 9.11
CA ILE A 554 26.49 9.10 9.65
C ILE A 554 25.91 8.16 8.58
N SER A 555 25.07 8.69 7.66
CA SER A 555 24.45 7.87 6.61
C SER A 555 25.46 7.28 5.63
N GLY A 556 26.48 8.05 5.25
CA GLY A 556 27.50 7.58 4.31
C GLY A 556 28.47 6.61 4.95
N MET A 557 28.89 6.84 6.19
CA MET A 557 29.70 5.88 6.94
C MET A 557 28.97 4.55 7.15
N THR A 558 27.70 4.57 7.55
CA THR A 558 26.89 3.36 7.71
C THR A 558 26.70 2.62 6.38
N ALA A 559 26.43 3.35 5.28
CA ALA A 559 26.33 2.74 3.95
C ALA A 559 27.66 2.13 3.50
N ALA A 560 28.78 2.83 3.72
CA ALA A 560 30.10 2.36 3.34
C ALA A 560 30.48 1.07 4.09
N LEU A 561 30.27 1.04 5.41
CA LEU A 561 30.48 -0.16 6.21
C LEU A 561 29.58 -1.31 5.78
N ASN A 562 28.29 -1.04 5.51
CA ASN A 562 27.38 -2.10 5.07
C ASN A 562 27.84 -2.75 3.76
N PHE A 563 28.33 -1.96 2.77
CA PHE A 563 28.92 -2.52 1.55
C PHE A 563 30.22 -3.27 1.82
N ALA A 564 31.12 -2.71 2.63
CA ALA A 564 32.42 -3.31 2.94
C ALA A 564 32.26 -4.64 3.69
N ASN A 565 31.37 -4.72 4.68
CA ASN A 565 31.05 -5.93 5.44
C ASN A 565 30.38 -7.01 4.57
N GLN A 566 29.83 -6.63 3.41
CA GLN A 566 29.31 -7.54 2.40
C GLN A 566 30.36 -7.99 1.37
N GLY A 567 31.62 -7.60 1.55
CA GLY A 567 32.75 -7.97 0.69
C GLY A 567 32.92 -7.11 -0.56
N PHE A 568 32.29 -5.94 -0.64
CA PHE A 568 32.49 -5.01 -1.76
C PHE A 568 33.60 -4.00 -1.46
N GLU A 569 34.54 -3.82 -2.39
CA GLU A 569 35.51 -2.73 -2.32
C GLU A 569 34.75 -1.40 -2.30
N THR A 570 34.96 -0.62 -1.25
CA THR A 570 34.14 0.57 -0.99
C THR A 570 35.02 1.78 -0.71
N HIS A 571 34.85 2.84 -1.50
CA HIS A 571 35.51 4.11 -1.30
C HIS A 571 34.55 5.10 -0.63
N LEU A 572 34.95 5.67 0.50
CA LEU A 572 34.22 6.75 1.16
C LEU A 572 34.96 8.07 0.92
N VAL A 573 34.28 9.04 0.32
CA VAL A 573 34.83 10.37 0.03
C VAL A 573 34.11 11.41 0.87
N GLU A 574 34.83 12.06 1.78
CA GLU A 574 34.36 13.21 2.54
C GLU A 574 35.00 14.49 1.98
N ARG A 575 34.20 15.56 1.92
CA ARG A 575 34.64 16.88 1.46
C ARG A 575 35.50 17.58 2.51
N GLU A 576 35.09 17.47 3.77
CA GLU A 576 35.76 18.08 4.92
C GLU A 576 36.98 17.24 5.38
N GLY A 577 37.77 17.79 6.30
CA GLY A 577 38.94 17.09 6.88
C GLY A 577 38.58 15.99 7.89
N GLU A 578 37.31 15.92 8.31
CA GLU A 578 36.85 15.03 9.39
C GLU A 578 35.52 14.35 9.02
N LEU A 579 35.34 13.13 9.53
CA LEU A 579 34.10 12.37 9.38
C LEU A 579 33.05 12.82 10.41
N GLY A 580 31.79 12.48 10.17
CA GLY A 580 30.65 12.68 11.09
C GLY A 580 29.62 13.70 10.60
N GLY A 581 30.02 14.67 9.78
CA GLY A 581 29.11 15.68 9.25
C GLY A 581 28.34 16.41 10.36
N PHE A 582 27.03 16.62 10.17
CA PHE A 582 26.19 17.35 11.14
C PHE A 582 26.11 16.68 12.52
N VAL A 583 26.34 15.36 12.61
CA VAL A 583 26.25 14.59 13.86
C VAL A 583 27.35 14.99 14.85
N ASN A 584 28.45 15.61 14.40
CA ASN A 584 29.45 16.21 15.27
C ASN A 584 28.87 17.25 16.25
N HIS A 585 27.68 17.81 15.96
CA HIS A 585 27.02 18.82 16.78
C HIS A 585 25.85 18.28 17.60
N ILE A 586 25.60 16.97 17.58
CA ILE A 586 24.49 16.31 18.29
C ILE A 586 25.06 15.43 19.40
N TYR A 587 24.67 15.67 20.64
CA TYR A 587 25.25 14.97 21.79
C TYR A 587 24.42 13.80 22.30
N ASN A 588 23.10 13.94 22.33
CA ASN A 588 22.18 12.94 22.88
C ASN A 588 20.96 12.75 21.98
N THR A 589 20.39 11.54 21.99
CA THR A 589 19.06 11.28 21.43
C THR A 589 17.96 11.59 22.45
N LEU A 590 16.70 11.64 22.01
CA LEU A 590 15.55 11.88 22.91
C LEU A 590 15.36 10.72 23.91
N GLU A 591 15.78 9.52 23.52
CA GLU A 591 15.74 8.27 24.27
C GLU A 591 16.95 8.12 25.22
N GLY A 592 17.85 9.12 25.26
CA GLY A 592 19.02 9.13 26.14
C GLY A 592 20.28 8.44 25.57
N GLY A 593 20.31 8.13 24.27
CA GLY A 593 21.50 7.56 23.62
C GLY A 593 22.64 8.57 23.48
N ASN A 594 23.88 8.17 23.77
CA ASN A 594 25.06 9.03 23.63
C ASN A 594 25.58 9.02 22.18
N VAL A 595 25.28 10.08 21.44
CA VAL A 595 25.55 10.18 20.00
C VAL A 595 27.05 10.30 19.71
N GLN A 596 27.81 10.96 20.58
CA GLN A 596 29.25 11.17 20.37
C GLN A 596 30.05 9.88 20.56
N VAL A 597 29.66 9.02 21.49
CA VAL A 597 30.25 7.69 21.66
C VAL A 597 29.97 6.82 20.44
N TYR A 598 28.72 6.79 19.99
CA TYR A 598 28.35 6.06 18.78
C TYR A 598 29.12 6.55 17.54
N LEU A 599 29.23 7.87 17.36
CA LEU A 599 29.94 8.47 16.24
C LEU A 599 31.42 8.07 16.25
N LYS A 600 32.07 8.11 17.41
CA LYS A 600 33.46 7.70 17.56
C LYS A 600 33.67 6.23 17.17
N ASP A 601 32.81 5.33 17.66
CA ASP A 601 32.84 3.91 17.31
C ASP A 601 32.62 3.69 15.80
N LEU A 602 31.67 4.40 15.19
CA LEU A 602 31.41 4.34 13.76
C LEU A 602 32.63 4.78 12.93
N ILE A 603 33.28 5.88 13.32
CA ILE A 603 34.50 6.37 12.68
C ILE A 603 35.65 5.35 12.82
N GLU A 604 35.81 4.75 14.00
CA GLU A 604 36.83 3.72 14.25
C GLU A 604 36.59 2.47 13.38
N LYS A 605 35.34 2.00 13.27
CA LYS A 605 34.95 0.91 12.37
C LYS A 605 35.27 1.22 10.91
N VAL A 606 34.93 2.42 10.43
CA VAL A 606 35.23 2.84 9.05
C VAL A 606 36.74 2.88 8.81
N LYS A 607 37.52 3.44 9.74
CA LYS A 607 38.99 3.57 9.58
C LYS A 607 39.74 2.23 9.71
N SER A 608 39.17 1.28 10.44
CA SER A 608 39.77 -0.05 10.64
C SER A 608 39.42 -1.03 9.53
N ASN A 609 38.30 -0.84 8.84
CA ASN A 609 37.90 -1.60 7.65
C ASN A 609 38.72 -1.12 6.44
N LYS A 610 39.89 -1.73 6.23
CA LYS A 610 40.85 -1.38 5.17
C LYS A 610 40.80 -2.33 4.00
#